data_AF-A0A5E4Q0Q7-F1
#
_entry.id   AF-A0A5E4Q0Q7-F1
#
_cell.length_a   1.000
_cell.length_b   1.000
_cell.length_c   1.000
_cell.angle_alpha   90.00
_cell.angle_beta   90.00
_cell.angle_gamma   90.00
#
_symmetry.space_group_name_H-M   'P 1'
#
loop_
_entity.id
_entity.type
_entity.pdbx_description
1 polymer ?
#
loop_
_entity_poly.entity_id
_entity_poly.type
_entity_poly.pdbx_seq_one_letter_code
_entity_poly.pdbx_strand_id
1 'polypeptide(L)'
;MSLRIVNRGLQLIVRGYKNMAFPDSPAKASLCCEEVEGTPPTQAMYEALKESCQNNASYFHSDDSENGQRLYQGFVTLIDHVNTVWPLVDHVRKVAPFYDFDAKSPGNGYRSFVSVVDSCVLHGLKLSRQICTGRDTLLFRKGYFVKEVESCGQLLASLGTCITHLHTLLSWAPTGELFPTENHTPEELFSKADTINHFNHQSAAS
;
A
#
# COMPACT_ATOMS: atom_id res chain seq x y z
N MET A 1 -42.28 -66.76 -16.66
CA MET A 1 -40.97 -66.95 -16.03
C MET A 1 -39.90 -66.35 -16.92
N SER A 2 -39.19 -65.32 -16.44
CA SER A 2 -37.73 -65.18 -16.55
C SER A 2 -37.35 -63.79 -16.05
N LEU A 3 -36.61 -63.74 -14.93
CA LEU A 3 -36.06 -62.52 -14.35
C LEU A 3 -34.89 -62.02 -15.19
N ARG A 4 -34.85 -60.71 -15.44
CA ARG A 4 -33.68 -60.02 -16.01
C ARG A 4 -32.66 -59.76 -14.89
N ILE A 5 -31.47 -60.33 -15.04
CA ILE A 5 -30.28 -60.03 -14.24
C ILE A 5 -29.55 -58.83 -14.85
N VAL A 6 -29.21 -57.90 -13.98
CA VAL A 6 -28.45 -56.66 -14.17
C VAL A 6 -27.02 -56.98 -14.63
N ASN A 7 -26.49 -56.19 -15.57
CA ASN A 7 -25.04 -56.02 -15.65
C ASN A 7 -24.68 -54.53 -15.79
N ARG A 8 -23.77 -54.10 -14.92
CA ARG A 8 -23.31 -52.73 -14.71
C ARG A 8 -22.42 -52.26 -15.87
N GLY A 9 -22.78 -51.16 -16.50
CA GLY A 9 -21.90 -50.36 -17.36
C GLY A 9 -21.45 -49.11 -16.62
N LEU A 10 -20.15 -49.01 -16.35
CA LEU A 10 -19.49 -47.84 -15.77
C LEU A 10 -19.44 -46.73 -16.84
N GLN A 11 -20.30 -45.71 -16.73
CA GLN A 11 -20.20 -44.52 -17.59
C GLN A 11 -19.23 -43.52 -16.96
N LEU A 12 -18.02 -43.46 -17.52
CA LEU A 12 -17.08 -42.34 -17.38
C LEU A 12 -17.71 -41.09 -18.03
N ILE A 13 -18.19 -40.16 -17.20
CA ILE A 13 -18.60 -38.84 -17.66
C ILE A 13 -17.32 -38.05 -17.95
N VAL A 14 -16.90 -38.03 -19.22
CA VAL A 14 -15.96 -37.03 -19.72
C VAL A 14 -16.73 -35.72 -19.84
N ARG A 15 -16.70 -34.91 -18.77
CA ARG A 15 -17.27 -33.57 -18.78
C ARG A 15 -16.30 -32.67 -19.56
N GLY A 16 -16.59 -32.47 -20.84
CA GLY A 16 -15.88 -31.53 -21.69
C GLY A 16 -15.88 -30.15 -21.04
N TYR A 17 -14.69 -29.61 -20.77
CA TYR A 17 -14.52 -28.22 -20.39
C TYR A 17 -14.96 -27.37 -21.57
N LYS A 18 -16.13 -26.73 -21.44
CA LYS A 18 -16.50 -25.63 -22.33
C LYS A 18 -15.40 -24.59 -22.23
N ASN A 19 -14.86 -24.20 -23.38
CA ASN A 19 -14.00 -23.03 -23.54
C ASN A 19 -14.56 -21.86 -22.74
N MET A 20 -13.92 -21.53 -21.62
CA MET A 20 -14.13 -20.24 -20.97
C MET A 20 -13.31 -19.23 -21.78
N ALA A 21 -13.94 -18.68 -22.81
CA ALA A 21 -13.42 -17.47 -23.43
C ALA A 21 -13.56 -16.36 -22.38
N PHE A 22 -12.44 -15.90 -21.83
CA PHE A 22 -12.37 -14.68 -21.04
C PHE A 22 -12.64 -13.50 -21.98
N PRO A 23 -13.76 -12.77 -21.84
CA PRO A 23 -14.11 -11.72 -22.80
C PRO A 23 -13.31 -10.43 -22.61
N ASP A 24 -12.42 -10.34 -21.63
CA ASP A 24 -11.63 -9.14 -21.38
C ASP A 24 -10.14 -9.47 -21.24
N SER A 25 -9.32 -8.77 -22.05
CA SER A 25 -7.86 -8.77 -21.95
C SER A 25 -7.43 -8.28 -20.56
N PRO A 26 -6.39 -8.88 -19.94
CA PRO A 26 -5.86 -8.44 -18.64
C PRO A 26 -5.41 -6.98 -18.62
N ALA A 27 -5.31 -6.32 -19.78
CA ALA A 27 -5.08 -4.88 -19.90
C ALA A 27 -6.19 -4.01 -19.27
N LYS A 28 -7.44 -4.50 -19.13
CA LYS A 28 -8.52 -3.70 -18.51
C LYS A 28 -8.50 -3.67 -16.98
N ALA A 29 -7.74 -4.56 -16.32
CA ALA A 29 -7.50 -4.43 -14.88
C ALA A 29 -6.65 -3.19 -14.54
N SER A 30 -6.01 -2.58 -15.54
CA SER A 30 -5.25 -1.33 -15.42
C SER A 30 -6.13 -0.08 -15.33
N LEU A 31 -7.46 -0.18 -15.53
CA LEU A 31 -8.36 0.98 -15.61
C LEU A 31 -8.78 1.55 -14.24
N CYS A 32 -8.25 1.02 -13.13
CA CYS A 32 -8.41 1.64 -11.80
C CYS A 32 -7.45 2.83 -11.58
N CYS A 33 -6.53 3.07 -12.51
CA CYS A 33 -5.69 4.26 -12.55
C CYS A 33 -6.30 5.23 -13.56
N GLU A 34 -7.35 5.96 -13.17
CA GLU A 34 -7.50 7.28 -13.77
C GLU A 34 -6.26 8.08 -13.37
N GLU A 35 -5.34 8.24 -14.32
CA GLU A 35 -4.23 9.17 -14.21
C GLU A 35 -4.83 10.55 -14.03
N VAL A 36 -4.79 11.04 -12.80
CA VAL A 36 -4.89 12.46 -12.56
C VAL A 36 -3.59 13.03 -13.10
N GLU A 37 -3.63 13.50 -14.36
CA GLU A 37 -2.61 14.36 -14.93
C GLU A 37 -2.61 15.65 -14.10
N GLY A 38 -1.84 15.63 -13.03
CA GLY A 38 -1.90 16.60 -11.96
C GLY A 38 -0.65 16.49 -11.13
N THR A 39 -0.12 17.66 -10.77
CA THR A 39 1.11 17.92 -10.02
C THR A 39 1.55 16.74 -9.14
N PRO A 40 2.82 16.29 -9.23
CA PRO A 40 3.30 15.17 -8.43
C PRO A 40 2.91 15.38 -6.97
N PRO A 41 2.36 14.36 -6.32
CA PRO A 41 1.94 14.45 -4.94
C PRO A 41 3.02 15.06 -4.06
N THR A 42 2.68 16.24 -3.55
CA THR A 42 3.58 17.08 -2.76
C THR A 42 3.39 16.78 -1.27
N GLN A 43 4.25 17.37 -0.45
CA GLN A 43 4.10 17.40 1.01
C GLN A 43 2.65 17.74 1.45
N ALA A 44 1.99 18.64 0.73
CA ALA A 44 0.62 19.05 1.01
C ALA A 44 -0.40 17.88 0.95
N MET A 45 -0.17 16.87 0.09
CA MET A 45 -1.05 15.69 0.05
C MET A 45 -0.90 14.83 1.31
N TYR A 46 0.34 14.62 1.77
CA TYR A 46 0.63 13.87 3.00
C TYR A 46 0.05 14.60 4.22
N GLU A 47 0.19 15.92 4.27
CA GLU A 47 -0.42 16.76 5.30
C GLU A 47 -1.95 16.72 5.25
N ALA A 48 -2.55 16.80 4.06
CA ALA A 48 -3.99 16.68 3.89
C ALA A 48 -4.53 15.32 4.35
N LEU A 49 -3.79 14.22 4.12
CA LEU A 49 -4.16 12.92 4.67
C LEU A 49 -4.13 12.96 6.19
N LYS A 50 -3.05 13.47 6.79
CA LYS A 50 -2.94 13.58 8.25
C LYS A 50 -4.07 14.39 8.87
N GLU A 51 -4.38 15.55 8.30
CA GLU A 51 -5.46 16.41 8.79
C GLU A 51 -6.82 15.71 8.69
N SER A 52 -7.10 15.07 7.54
CA SER A 52 -8.33 14.29 7.35
C SER A 52 -8.44 13.13 8.34
N CYS A 53 -7.34 12.40 8.58
CA CYS A 53 -7.29 11.33 9.57
C CYS A 53 -7.49 11.87 10.99
N GLN A 54 -6.87 12.99 11.34
CA GLN A 54 -7.03 13.62 12.65
C GLN A 54 -8.48 14.03 12.90
N ASN A 55 -9.15 14.58 11.88
CA ASN A 55 -10.57 14.92 11.96
C ASN A 55 -11.44 13.68 12.23
N ASN A 56 -11.18 12.56 11.56
CA ASN A 56 -11.90 11.32 11.80
C ASN A 56 -11.56 10.69 13.15
N ALA A 57 -10.30 10.70 13.57
CA ALA A 57 -9.89 10.21 14.88
C ALA A 57 -10.63 10.99 15.99
N SER A 58 -10.63 12.32 15.93
CA SER A 58 -11.37 13.15 16.88
C SER A 58 -12.87 12.84 16.91
N TYR A 59 -13.49 12.52 15.77
CA TYR A 59 -14.90 12.12 15.72
C TYR A 59 -15.16 10.77 16.39
N PHE A 60 -14.32 9.75 16.12
CA PHE A 60 -14.51 8.41 16.68
C PHE A 60 -13.95 8.24 18.10
N HIS A 61 -13.26 9.25 18.64
CA HIS A 61 -12.62 9.18 19.96
C HIS A 61 -13.59 8.81 21.09
N SER A 62 -14.81 9.35 21.06
CA SER A 62 -15.86 9.09 22.06
C SER A 62 -16.84 7.99 21.65
N ASP A 63 -16.56 7.24 20.58
CA ASP A 63 -17.41 6.14 20.13
C ASP A 63 -17.00 4.83 20.81
N ASP A 64 -17.74 4.42 21.85
CA ASP A 64 -17.43 3.23 22.64
C ASP A 64 -17.73 1.89 21.93
N SER A 65 -18.26 1.93 20.70
CA SER A 65 -18.44 0.69 19.92
C SER A 65 -17.10 0.13 19.45
N GLU A 66 -17.00 -1.20 19.32
CA GLU A 66 -15.78 -1.87 18.84
C GLU A 66 -15.29 -1.29 17.51
N ASN A 67 -16.20 -1.09 16.55
CA ASN A 67 -15.85 -0.53 15.25
C ASN A 67 -15.45 0.95 15.34
N GLY A 68 -16.05 1.72 16.26
CA GLY A 68 -15.68 3.12 16.51
C GLY A 68 -14.25 3.23 17.04
N GLN A 69 -13.93 2.46 18.08
CA GLN A 69 -12.59 2.38 18.65
C GLN A 69 -11.56 1.90 17.63
N ARG A 70 -11.89 0.91 16.79
CA ARG A 70 -11.00 0.45 15.72
C ARG A 70 -10.76 1.50 14.64
N LEU A 71 -11.79 2.27 14.27
CA LEU A 71 -11.62 3.41 13.36
C LEU A 71 -10.71 4.48 13.98
N TYR A 72 -10.93 4.85 15.24
CA TYR A 72 -10.08 5.78 15.96
C TYR A 72 -8.61 5.34 15.93
N GLN A 73 -8.33 4.11 16.36
CA GLN A 73 -6.98 3.55 16.36
C GLN A 73 -6.40 3.47 14.95
N GLY A 74 -7.18 3.01 13.96
CA GLY A 74 -6.76 2.92 12.57
C GLY A 74 -6.34 4.28 11.99
N PHE A 75 -7.05 5.36 12.29
CA PHE A 75 -6.66 6.70 11.85
C PHE A 75 -5.43 7.24 12.56
N VAL A 76 -5.28 7.00 13.87
CA VAL A 76 -4.07 7.37 14.62
C VAL A 76 -2.85 6.64 14.04
N THR A 77 -2.95 5.32 13.86
CA THR A 77 -1.90 4.51 13.24
C THR A 77 -1.55 4.99 11.82
N LEU A 78 -2.55 5.37 11.02
CA LEU A 78 -2.29 5.90 9.68
C LEU A 78 -1.54 7.22 9.72
N ILE A 79 -1.82 8.12 10.68
CA ILE A 79 -1.05 9.35 10.90
C ILE A 79 0.41 9.03 11.23
N ASP A 80 0.66 8.07 12.11
CA ASP A 80 2.02 7.65 12.50
C ASP A 80 2.80 7.08 11.32
N HIS A 81 2.15 6.23 10.51
CA HIS A 81 2.75 5.70 9.28
C HIS A 81 3.08 6.82 8.29
N VAL A 82 2.19 7.80 8.09
CA VAL A 82 2.45 8.94 7.19
C VAL A 82 3.64 9.77 7.69
N ASN A 83 3.72 10.05 8.98
CA ASN A 83 4.85 10.77 9.59
C ASN A 83 6.18 10.03 9.39
N THR A 84 6.17 8.70 9.50
CA THR A 84 7.35 7.86 9.35
C THR A 84 7.79 7.78 7.88
N VAL A 85 6.84 7.59 6.96
CA VAL A 85 7.12 7.33 5.55
C VAL A 85 7.49 8.61 4.78
N TRP A 86 6.88 9.75 5.10
CA TRP A 86 7.12 11.01 4.39
C TRP A 86 8.61 11.39 4.21
N PRO A 87 9.44 11.48 5.27
CA PRO A 87 10.85 11.86 5.11
C PRO A 87 11.64 10.87 4.26
N LEU A 88 11.30 9.57 4.34
CA LEU A 88 11.96 8.53 3.54
C LEU A 88 11.61 8.68 2.06
N VAL A 89 10.34 8.93 1.73
CA VAL A 89 9.87 9.15 0.36
C VAL A 89 10.45 10.43 -0.21
N ASP A 90 10.46 11.51 0.56
CA ASP A 90 11.03 12.79 0.13
C ASP A 90 12.53 12.67 -0.20
N HIS A 91 13.29 11.95 0.63
CA HIS A 91 14.69 11.65 0.34
C HIS A 91 14.84 10.84 -0.96
N VAL A 92 14.13 9.71 -1.11
CA VAL A 92 14.19 8.88 -2.33
C VAL A 92 13.81 9.69 -3.56
N ARG A 93 12.78 10.54 -3.47
CA ARG A 93 12.33 11.42 -4.56
C ARG A 93 13.43 12.39 -5.01
N LYS A 94 14.22 12.93 -4.07
CA LYS A 94 15.33 13.86 -4.35
C LYS A 94 16.54 13.18 -4.98
N VAL A 95 16.82 11.92 -4.61
CA VAL A 95 17.98 11.18 -5.14
C VAL A 95 17.66 10.40 -6.41
N ALA A 96 16.40 10.05 -6.65
CA ALA A 96 15.98 9.27 -7.81
C ALA A 96 16.48 9.83 -9.17
N PRO A 97 16.56 11.16 -9.42
CA PRO A 97 17.08 11.68 -10.68
C PRO A 97 18.53 11.29 -10.99
N PHE A 98 19.36 10.99 -9.99
CA PHE A 98 20.75 10.57 -10.21
C PHE A 98 20.86 9.17 -10.84
N TYR A 99 19.77 8.41 -10.81
CA TYR A 99 19.69 7.04 -11.32
C TYR A 99 18.87 6.95 -12.61
N ASP A 100 18.46 8.08 -13.18
CA ASP A 100 17.88 8.12 -14.52
C ASP A 100 18.97 7.86 -15.57
N PHE A 101 18.59 7.26 -16.71
CA PHE A 101 19.53 7.03 -17.81
C PHE A 101 20.10 8.36 -18.34
N ASP A 102 19.23 9.36 -18.51
CA ASP A 102 19.58 10.74 -18.76
C ASP A 102 18.41 11.66 -18.38
N ALA A 103 18.63 12.99 -18.42
CA ALA A 103 17.61 13.98 -18.04
C ALA A 103 16.36 13.98 -18.94
N LYS A 104 16.42 13.39 -20.14
CA LYS A 104 15.31 13.28 -21.10
C LYS A 104 14.61 11.92 -21.01
N SER A 105 15.18 10.97 -20.27
CA SER A 105 14.73 9.59 -20.14
C SER A 105 14.54 9.24 -18.65
N PRO A 106 13.62 9.91 -17.93
CA PRO A 106 13.33 9.58 -16.54
C PRO A 106 12.63 8.21 -16.46
N GLY A 107 13.17 7.29 -15.66
CA GLY A 107 12.67 5.91 -15.70
C GLY A 107 13.52 4.93 -14.90
N ASN A 108 13.52 5.08 -13.57
CA ASN A 108 14.18 4.14 -12.67
C ASN A 108 13.24 3.61 -11.59
N GLY A 109 13.64 2.50 -10.96
CA GLY A 109 12.85 1.81 -9.95
C GLY A 109 12.49 2.67 -8.73
N TYR A 110 13.34 3.64 -8.35
CA TYR A 110 13.07 4.54 -7.22
C TYR A 110 11.89 5.48 -7.53
N ARG A 111 11.81 6.03 -8.75
CA ARG A 111 10.68 6.87 -9.18
C ARG A 111 9.36 6.10 -9.17
N SER A 112 9.38 4.87 -9.70
CA SER A 112 8.22 3.99 -9.70
C SER A 112 7.78 3.67 -8.26
N PHE A 113 8.73 3.37 -7.38
CA PHE A 113 8.43 3.08 -5.98
C PHE A 113 7.81 4.29 -5.26
N VAL A 114 8.38 5.48 -5.42
CA VAL A 114 7.81 6.74 -4.89
C VAL A 114 6.36 6.92 -5.37
N SER A 115 6.10 6.69 -6.66
CA SER A 115 4.76 6.80 -7.24
C SER A 115 3.74 5.82 -6.64
N VAL A 116 4.18 4.61 -6.27
CA VAL A 116 3.34 3.62 -5.58
C VAL A 116 2.98 4.10 -4.17
N VAL A 117 3.96 4.63 -3.41
CA VAL A 117 3.68 5.17 -2.06
C VAL A 117 2.73 6.36 -2.14
N ASP A 118 2.99 7.26 -3.07
CA ASP A 118 2.14 8.43 -3.34
C ASP A 118 0.71 8.02 -3.68
N SER A 119 0.54 6.99 -4.51
CA SER A 119 -0.78 6.45 -4.86
C SER A 119 -1.50 5.85 -3.66
N CYS A 120 -0.77 5.17 -2.77
CA CYS A 120 -1.32 4.65 -1.51
C CYS A 120 -1.80 5.79 -0.59
N VAL A 121 -1.03 6.87 -0.47
CA VAL A 121 -1.40 8.05 0.34
C VAL A 121 -2.61 8.76 -0.26
N LEU A 122 -2.66 8.92 -1.59
CA LEU A 122 -3.82 9.47 -2.27
C LEU A 122 -5.08 8.62 -2.05
N HIS A 123 -4.94 7.29 -2.11
CA HIS A 123 -6.03 6.36 -1.80
C HIS A 123 -6.51 6.53 -0.35
N GLY A 124 -5.59 6.56 0.61
CA GLY A 124 -5.91 6.83 2.02
C GLY A 124 -6.63 8.17 2.22
N LEU A 125 -6.25 9.21 1.47
CA LEU A 125 -6.90 10.52 1.54
C LEU A 125 -8.33 10.47 1.01
N LYS A 126 -8.55 9.81 -0.12
CA LYS A 126 -9.89 9.59 -0.68
C LYS A 126 -10.77 8.81 0.30
N LEU A 127 -10.25 7.73 0.88
CA LEU A 127 -10.93 6.91 1.89
C LEU A 127 -11.28 7.73 3.14
N SER A 128 -10.32 8.47 3.68
CA SER A 128 -10.51 9.30 4.88
C SER A 128 -11.59 10.37 4.65
N ARG A 129 -11.58 11.05 3.50
CA ARG A 129 -12.61 12.04 3.13
C ARG A 129 -14.00 11.41 2.91
N GLN A 130 -14.06 10.22 2.32
CA GLN A 130 -15.31 9.47 2.18
C GLN A 130 -15.92 9.16 3.55
N ILE A 131 -15.09 8.77 4.53
CA ILE A 131 -15.53 8.55 5.90
C ILE A 131 -15.98 9.86 6.56
N CYS A 132 -15.20 10.95 6.41
CA CYS A 132 -15.57 12.27 6.95
C CYS A 132 -16.96 12.72 6.50
N THR A 133 -17.28 12.52 5.23
CA THR A 133 -18.55 12.95 4.62
C THR A 133 -19.71 11.99 4.92
N GLY A 134 -19.43 10.71 5.13
CA GLY A 134 -20.45 9.67 5.30
C GLY A 134 -20.76 9.29 6.75
N ARG A 135 -19.90 9.61 7.72
CA ARG A 135 -19.96 9.07 9.10
C ARG A 135 -21.23 9.37 9.89
N ASP A 136 -21.92 10.46 9.58
CA ASP A 136 -23.20 10.84 10.23
C ASP A 136 -24.45 10.25 9.53
N THR A 137 -24.26 9.54 8.42
CA THR A 137 -25.38 8.97 7.66
C THR A 137 -25.85 7.65 8.29
N LEU A 138 -27.17 7.40 8.28
CA LEU A 138 -27.75 6.16 8.82
C LEU A 138 -27.26 4.89 8.10
N LEU A 139 -26.78 5.03 6.86
CA LEU A 139 -26.27 3.93 6.04
C LEU A 139 -24.75 3.74 6.18
N PHE A 140 -24.09 4.47 7.10
CA PHE A 140 -22.65 4.36 7.31
C PHE A 140 -22.26 2.98 7.85
N ARG A 141 -21.57 2.21 7.02
CA ARG A 141 -21.16 0.83 7.34
C ARG A 141 -19.81 0.83 8.08
N LYS A 142 -19.82 1.14 9.38
CA LYS A 142 -18.60 1.19 10.22
C LYS A 142 -17.67 -0.01 10.00
N GLY A 143 -18.21 -1.24 10.11
CA GLY A 143 -17.41 -2.47 9.96
C GLY A 143 -16.79 -2.69 8.57
N TYR A 144 -17.33 -2.09 7.51
CA TYR A 144 -16.68 -2.08 6.20
C TYR A 144 -15.48 -1.13 6.21
N PHE A 145 -15.69 0.10 6.67
CA PHE A 145 -14.63 1.11 6.70
C PHE A 145 -13.49 0.79 7.66
N VAL A 146 -13.76 0.08 8.76
CA VAL A 146 -12.70 -0.48 9.62
C VAL A 146 -11.71 -1.29 8.80
N LYS A 147 -12.21 -2.23 7.98
CA LYS A 147 -11.36 -3.11 7.17
C LYS A 147 -10.58 -2.33 6.12
N GLU A 148 -11.20 -1.35 5.47
CA GLU A 148 -10.53 -0.52 4.47
C GLU A 148 -9.41 0.33 5.10
N VAL A 149 -9.67 0.96 6.25
CA VAL A 149 -8.70 1.81 6.96
C VAL A 149 -7.53 0.96 7.47
N GLU A 150 -7.80 -0.18 8.10
CA GLU A 150 -6.76 -1.10 8.59
C GLU A 150 -5.92 -1.65 7.44
N SER A 151 -6.54 -2.03 6.32
CA SER A 151 -5.83 -2.53 5.13
C SER A 151 -4.96 -1.44 4.49
N CYS A 152 -5.47 -0.21 4.41
CA CYS A 152 -4.71 0.95 3.93
C CYS A 152 -3.50 1.23 4.84
N GLY A 153 -3.68 1.15 6.16
CA GLY A 153 -2.61 1.28 7.15
C GLY A 153 -1.55 0.20 6.97
N GLN A 154 -1.96 -1.06 6.84
CA GLN A 154 -1.04 -2.19 6.65
C GLN A 154 -0.27 -2.09 5.33
N LEU A 155 -0.91 -1.65 4.25
CA LEU A 155 -0.24 -1.39 2.97
C LEU A 155 0.82 -0.29 3.13
N LEU A 156 0.47 0.84 3.75
CA LEU A 156 1.41 1.95 3.95
C LEU A 156 2.58 1.56 4.85
N ALA A 157 2.33 0.77 5.91
CA ALA A 157 3.38 0.22 6.76
C ALA A 157 4.35 -0.67 5.98
N SER A 158 3.81 -1.58 5.15
CA SER A 158 4.61 -2.48 4.32
C SER A 158 5.47 -1.71 3.31
N LEU A 159 4.89 -0.69 2.67
CA LEU A 159 5.62 0.21 1.78
C LEU A 159 6.69 1.01 2.52
N GLY A 160 6.42 1.40 3.78
CA GLY A 160 7.40 2.02 4.67
C GLY A 160 8.59 1.12 4.96
N THR A 161 8.37 -0.16 5.25
CA THR A 161 9.46 -1.13 5.40
C THR A 161 10.27 -1.26 4.11
N CYS A 162 9.60 -1.40 2.97
CA CYS A 162 10.26 -1.46 1.67
C CYS A 162 11.12 -0.21 1.42
N ILE A 163 10.63 1.00 1.69
CA ILE A 163 11.43 2.21 1.45
C ILE A 163 12.65 2.32 2.37
N THR A 164 12.56 1.82 3.61
CA THR A 164 13.72 1.69 4.50
C THR A 164 14.78 0.77 3.89
N HIS A 165 14.39 -0.36 3.30
CA HIS A 165 15.34 -1.22 2.58
C HIS A 165 15.94 -0.50 1.35
N LEU A 166 15.14 0.29 0.61
CA LEU A 166 15.64 1.08 -0.51
C LEU A 166 16.71 2.09 -0.06
N HIS A 167 16.53 2.73 1.11
CA HIS A 167 17.55 3.60 1.70
C HIS A 167 18.84 2.84 2.02
N THR A 168 18.74 1.64 2.58
CA THR A 168 19.92 0.79 2.81
C THR A 168 20.64 0.47 1.50
N LEU A 169 19.90 0.11 0.45
CA LEU A 169 20.49 -0.15 -0.88
C LEU A 169 21.17 1.10 -1.47
N LEU A 170 20.55 2.27 -1.34
CA LEU A 170 21.15 3.55 -1.74
C LEU A 170 22.45 3.86 -0.97
N SER A 171 22.56 3.41 0.29
CA SER A 171 23.78 3.61 1.09
C SER A 171 24.94 2.68 0.71
N TRP A 172 24.65 1.60 -0.01
CA TRP A 172 25.63 0.60 -0.44
C TRP A 172 26.18 0.86 -1.85
N ALA A 173 25.47 1.63 -2.66
CA ALA A 173 25.89 1.95 -4.01
C ALA A 173 26.53 3.34 -4.09
N PRO A 174 27.59 3.52 -4.90
CA PRO A 174 28.05 4.84 -5.31
C PRO A 174 26.91 5.63 -5.97
N THR A 175 26.90 6.95 -5.80
CA THR A 175 25.85 7.80 -6.40
C THR A 175 25.82 7.63 -7.92
N GLY A 176 24.65 7.29 -8.46
CA GLY A 176 24.43 7.07 -9.89
C GLY A 176 24.63 5.62 -10.35
N GLU A 177 25.09 4.73 -9.48
CA GLU A 177 25.17 3.30 -9.76
C GLU A 177 23.97 2.58 -9.14
N LEU A 178 23.23 1.80 -9.93
CA LEU A 178 22.06 1.05 -9.44
C LEU A 178 22.41 -0.16 -8.56
N PHE A 179 23.67 -0.59 -8.61
CA PHE A 179 24.14 -1.79 -7.92
C PHE A 179 25.33 -1.44 -7.03
N PRO A 180 25.40 -2.01 -5.81
CA PRO A 180 26.55 -1.84 -4.95
C PRO A 180 27.80 -2.50 -5.55
N THR A 181 28.95 -1.89 -5.32
CA THR A 181 30.25 -2.43 -5.72
C THR A 181 30.73 -3.55 -4.79
N GLU A 182 30.29 -3.52 -3.54
CA GLU A 182 30.54 -4.56 -2.53
C GLU A 182 29.44 -5.63 -2.55
N ASN A 183 29.82 -6.88 -2.28
CA ASN A 183 28.87 -7.99 -2.17
C ASN A 183 28.16 -7.91 -0.82
N HIS A 184 26.87 -7.57 -0.85
CA HIS A 184 26.00 -7.64 0.31
C HIS A 184 25.03 -8.81 0.20
N THR A 185 24.78 -9.49 1.32
CA THR A 185 23.78 -10.56 1.33
C THR A 185 22.38 -10.02 1.60
N PRO A 186 21.32 -10.73 1.18
CA PRO A 186 19.95 -10.36 1.54
C PRO A 186 19.74 -10.26 3.07
N GLU A 187 20.40 -11.11 3.84
CA GLU A 187 20.31 -11.12 5.31
C GLU A 187 20.88 -9.83 5.93
N GLU A 188 21.96 -9.27 5.35
CA GLU A 188 22.49 -7.96 5.74
C GLU A 188 21.49 -6.82 5.46
N LEU A 189 20.73 -6.93 4.36
CA LEU A 189 19.73 -5.93 3.98
C LEU A 189 18.55 -5.94 4.95
N PHE A 190 18.09 -7.13 5.34
CA PHE A 190 16.98 -7.29 6.28
C PHE A 190 17.37 -6.88 7.70
N SER A 191 18.57 -7.27 8.17
CA SER A 191 19.04 -6.93 9.52
C SER A 191 19.28 -5.42 9.74
N LYS A 192 19.67 -4.67 8.71
CA LYS A 192 19.84 -3.20 8.83
C LYS A 192 18.52 -2.45 8.97
N ALA A 193 17.44 -2.92 8.35
CA ALA A 193 16.14 -2.25 8.47
C ALA A 193 15.51 -2.41 9.86
N ASP A 194 15.73 -3.55 10.52
CA ASP A 194 15.30 -3.77 11.90
C ASP A 194 15.99 -2.81 12.87
N THR A 195 17.25 -2.45 12.61
CA THR A 195 18.01 -1.51 13.44
C THR A 195 17.48 -0.07 13.33
N ILE A 196 17.00 0.35 12.15
CA ILE A 196 16.49 1.72 11.91
C ILE A 196 15.15 1.95 12.62
N ASN A 197 14.29 0.92 12.69
CA ASN A 197 13.03 1.01 13.44
C ASN A 197 13.24 1.23 14.95
N HIS A 198 14.37 0.80 15.52
CA HIS A 198 14.68 1.02 16.93
C HIS A 198 15.17 2.45 17.24
N PHE A 199 15.83 3.13 16.30
CA PHE A 199 16.30 4.51 16.50
C PHE A 199 15.14 5.54 16.50
N ASN A 200 14.06 5.26 15.78
CA ASN A 200 12.87 6.13 15.76
C ASN A 200 12.06 6.07 17.07
N HIS A 201 12.21 5.02 17.89
CA HIS A 201 11.57 4.94 19.20
C HIS A 201 12.36 5.59 20.34
N GLN A 202 13.65 5.89 20.15
CA GLN A 202 14.50 6.47 21.21
C GLN A 202 14.63 7.99 21.15
N SER A 203 14.22 8.64 20.04
CA SER A 203 14.31 10.10 19.89
C SER A 203 13.05 10.87 20.35
N ALA A 204 12.03 10.17 20.87
CA ALA A 204 10.83 10.77 21.46
C ALA A 204 10.86 10.84 23.00
N ALA A 205 11.99 10.49 23.61
CA ALA A 205 12.24 10.59 25.04
C ALA A 205 13.48 11.46 25.30
N SER A 206 13.38 12.75 24.97
CA SER A 206 14.34 13.79 25.37
C SER A 206 13.62 15.11 25.56
#